data_AF-A0A8J6KXX1-F1
#
_entry.id   AF-A0A8J6KXX1-F1
#
_cell.length_a   1.000
_cell.length_b   1.000
_cell.length_c   1.000
_cell.angle_alpha   90.00
_cell.angle_beta   90.00
_cell.angle_gamma   90.00
#
_symmetry.space_group_name_H-M   'P 1'
#
loop_
_entity.id
_entity.type
_entity.pdbx_description
1 polymer ?
#
loop_
_entity_poly.entity_id
_entity_poly.type
_entity_poly.pdbx_seq_one_letter_code
_entity_poly.pdbx_strand_id
1 'polypeptide(L)' 'MASLSRTSSLLLQYPAALMNLGAILHLNGRLQKAEANYLRALQLKPDDVITQSNLRKLWNIMEKQGLKTSKT' A
#
# COMPACT_ATOMS: atom_id res chain seq x y z
N MET A 1 29.96 -1.53 -7.01
CA MET A 1 28.49 -1.60 -7.16
C MET A 1 27.85 -2.21 -5.91
N ALA A 2 27.97 -1.57 -4.73
CA ALA A 2 27.48 -2.14 -3.45
C ALA A 2 26.60 -1.17 -2.63
N SER A 3 26.36 0.04 -3.13
CA SER A 3 25.66 1.12 -2.40
C SER A 3 24.19 1.28 -2.80
N LEU A 4 23.74 0.72 -3.93
CA LEU A 4 22.34 0.83 -4.39
C LEU A 4 21.39 -0.18 -3.74
N SER A 5 21.85 -1.41 -3.48
CA SER A 5 21.00 -2.45 -2.87
C SER A 5 20.66 -2.14 -1.41
N ARG A 6 21.59 -1.56 -0.65
CA ARG A 6 21.40 -1.26 0.79
C ARG A 6 20.47 -0.07 1.03
N THR A 7 20.49 0.93 0.15
CA THR A 7 19.59 2.09 0.23
C THR A 7 18.17 1.74 -0.22
N SER A 8 18.01 0.93 -1.26
CA SER A 8 16.70 0.41 -1.66
C SER A 8 16.03 -0.43 -0.57
N SER A 9 16.77 -1.23 0.19
CA SER A 9 16.23 -2.03 1.31
C SER A 9 15.81 -1.19 2.53
N LEU A 10 16.43 -0.02 2.74
CA LEU A 10 16.02 0.92 3.79
C LEU A 10 14.77 1.69 3.37
N LEU A 11 14.72 2.16 2.12
CA LEU A 11 13.54 2.86 1.58
C LEU A 11 12.28 1.97 1.54
N LEU A 12 12.45 0.65 1.37
CA LEU A 12 11.36 -0.33 1.35
C LEU A 12 10.71 -0.60 2.71
N GLN A 13 11.24 -0.02 3.80
CA GLN A 13 10.74 -0.23 5.17
C GLN A 13 10.15 1.01 5.83
N TYR A 14 9.93 2.11 5.09
CA TYR A 14 9.22 3.27 5.63
C TYR A 14 7.71 3.14 5.40
N PRO A 15 6.87 3.08 6.46
CA PRO A 15 5.42 2.99 6.33
C PRO A 15 4.86 4.10 5.42
N ALA A 16 5.37 5.32 5.55
CA ALA A 16 4.96 6.46 4.74
C ALA A 16 5.29 6.29 3.24
N ALA A 17 6.44 5.68 2.90
CA ALA A 17 6.81 5.44 1.52
C ALA A 17 5.91 4.37 0.88
N LEU A 18 5.62 3.29 1.63
CA LEU A 18 4.67 2.25 1.22
C LEU A 18 3.25 2.81 1.06
N MET A 19 2.79 3.64 2.00
CA MET A 19 1.52 4.34 1.90
C MET A 19 1.45 5.20 0.64
N ASN A 20 2.46 6.04 0.39
CA ASN A 20 2.49 6.93 -0.78
C ASN A 20 2.54 6.14 -2.10
N LEU A 21 3.33 5.06 -2.15
CA LEU A 21 3.36 4.18 -3.32
C LEU A 21 2.00 3.50 -3.53
N GLY A 22 1.35 3.05 -2.45
CA GLY A 22 -0.02 2.54 -2.47
C GLY A 22 -1.00 3.56 -3.04
N ALA A 23 -0.87 4.83 -2.67
CA ALA A 23 -1.70 5.93 -3.20
C ALA A 23 -1.48 6.16 -4.69
N ILE A 24 -0.24 6.19 -5.15
CA ILE A 24 0.08 6.34 -6.58
C ILE A 24 -0.47 5.14 -7.37
N LEU A 25 -0.30 3.92 -6.88
CA LEU A 25 -0.81 2.72 -7.52
C LEU A 25 -2.34 2.69 -7.56
N HIS A 26 -2.99 3.15 -6.48
CA HIS A 26 -4.44 3.27 -6.37
C HIS A 26 -4.98 4.24 -7.44
N LEU A 27 -4.38 5.42 -7.56
CA LEU A 27 -4.74 6.42 -8.58
C LEU A 27 -4.53 5.90 -10.01
N ASN A 28 -3.54 5.04 -10.22
CA ASN A 28 -3.26 4.40 -11.51
C ASN A 28 -4.09 3.13 -11.77
N GLY A 29 -5.10 2.82 -10.95
CA GLY A 29 -5.95 1.64 -11.11
C GLY A 29 -5.26 0.29 -10.85
N ARG A 30 -4.04 0.30 -10.29
CA ARG A 30 -3.27 -0.91 -9.97
C ARG A 30 -3.69 -1.45 -8.60
N LEU A 31 -4.97 -1.81 -8.47
CA LEU A 31 -5.65 -1.96 -7.18
C LEU A 31 -5.03 -3.04 -6.27
N GLN A 32 -4.71 -4.23 -6.79
CA GLN A 32 -4.08 -5.29 -5.97
C GLN A 32 -2.68 -4.89 -5.47
N LYS A 33 -1.92 -4.16 -6.28
CA LYS A 33 -0.59 -3.67 -5.87
C LYS A 33 -0.72 -2.55 -4.83
N ALA A 34 -1.74 -1.70 -4.96
CA ALA A 34 -2.04 -0.68 -3.96
C ALA A 34 -2.38 -1.33 -2.61
N GLU A 35 -3.21 -2.37 -2.62
CA GLU A 35 -3.62 -3.11 -1.42
C GLU A 35 -2.40 -3.69 -0.69
N ALA A 36 -1.52 -4.39 -1.41
CA ALA A 36 -0.32 -4.97 -0.82
C ALA A 36 0.58 -3.92 -0.15
N ASN A 37 0.73 -2.74 -0.76
CA ASN A 37 1.53 -1.65 -0.20
C ASN A 37 0.89 -1.04 1.04
N TYR A 38 -0.43 -0.81 1.04
CA TYR A 38 -1.12 -0.31 2.24
C TYR A 38 -1.10 -1.33 3.38
N LEU A 39 -1.32 -2.62 3.10
CA LEU A 39 -1.23 -3.66 4.11
C LEU A 39 0.18 -3.75 4.70
N ARG A 40 1.22 -3.63 3.87
CA ARG A 40 2.60 -3.60 4.35
C ARG A 40 2.89 -2.35 5.20
N ALA A 41 2.38 -1.19 4.80
CA ALA A 41 2.47 0.03 5.60
C ALA A 41 1.81 -0.16 6.98
N LEU A 42 0.62 -0.76 7.04
CA LEU A 42 -0.09 -1.06 8.29
C LEU A 42 0.58 -2.15 9.14
N GLN A 43 1.27 -3.12 8.52
CA GLN A 43 2.08 -4.08 9.28
C GLN A 43 3.21 -3.39 10.06
N LEU A 44 3.77 -2.31 9.51
CA LEU A 44 4.85 -1.54 10.13
C LEU A 44 4.34 -0.43 11.05
N LYS A 45 3.17 0.16 10.73
CA LYS A 45 2.50 1.18 11.53
C LYS A 45 0.99 0.93 11.58
N PRO A 46 0.51 0.06 12.50
CA PRO A 46 -0.90 -0.35 12.54
C PRO A 46 -1.89 0.78 12.84
N ASP A 47 -1.44 1.82 13.56
CA ASP A 47 -2.22 2.98 14.00
C ASP A 47 -2.27 4.12 12.97
N ASP A 48 -1.71 3.93 11.77
CA ASP A 48 -1.75 4.94 10.72
C ASP A 48 -3.15 5.09 10.11
N VAL A 49 -3.92 6.02 10.69
CA VAL A 49 -5.28 6.37 10.28
C VAL A 49 -5.36 6.76 8.80
N ILE A 50 -4.33 7.39 8.24
CA ILE A 50 -4.30 7.82 6.84
C ILE A 50 -4.24 6.58 5.94
N THR A 51 -3.33 5.65 6.24
CA THR A 51 -3.21 4.39 5.50
C THR A 51 -4.49 3.55 5.62
N GLN A 52 -5.10 3.46 6.81
CA GLN A 52 -6.37 2.75 7.00
C GLN A 52 -7.52 3.36 6.17
N SER A 53 -7.59 4.70 6.12
CA SER A 53 -8.59 5.42 5.32
C SER A 53 -8.42 5.15 3.82
N ASN A 54 -7.18 5.18 3.34
CA ASN A 54 -6.86 4.90 1.94
C ASN A 54 -7.17 3.45 1.54
N LEU A 55 -6.83 2.48 2.39
CA LEU A 55 -7.16 1.07 2.18
C LEU A 55 -8.67 0.82 2.14
N ARG A 56 -9.44 1.49 3.00
CA ARG A 56 -10.92 1.43 2.97
C ARG A 56 -11.49 1.94 1.65
N LYS A 57 -11.00 3.10 1.17
CA LYS A 57 -11.43 3.65 -0.13
C LYS A 57 -11.07 2.70 -1.28
N LEU A 58 -9.88 2.11 -1.24
CA LEU A 58 -9.44 1.13 -2.21
C LEU A 58 -10.37 -0.09 -2.26
N TRP A 59 -10.69 -0.69 -1.11
CA TRP A 59 -11.58 -1.85 -1.04
C TRP A 59 -12.97 -1.55 -1.57
N ASN A 60 -13.55 -0.38 -1.28
CA ASN A 60 -14.84 0.02 -1.84
C ASN A 60 -14.83 0.06 -3.38
N ILE A 61 -13.69 0.43 -4.00
CA ILE A 61 -13.54 0.42 -5.46
C ILE A 61 -13.39 -1.01 -5.98
N MET A 62 -12.58 -1.84 -5.31
CA MET A 62 -12.39 -3.23 -5.68
C MET A 62 -13.70 -4.02 -5.62
N GLU A 63 -14.48 -3.87 -4.55
CA GLU A 63 -15.79 -4.50 -4.38
C GLU A 63 -16.77 -4.08 -5.50
N LYS A 64 -16.83 -2.78 -5.83
CA LYS A 64 -17.64 -2.27 -6.94
C LYS A 64 -17.22 -2.84 -8.31
N GLN A 65 -15.96 -3.24 -8.44
CA GLN A 65 -15.43 -3.89 -9.64
C GLN A 65 -15.50 -5.42 -9.58
N GLY A 66 -16.08 -6.00 -8.52
CA GLY A 66 -16.16 -7.45 -8.33
C GLY A 66 -14.80 -8.11 -8.05
N LEU A 67 -13.79 -7.32 -7.64
CA LEU A 67 -12.47 -7.83 -7.30
C LEU A 67 -12.44 -8.32 -5.85
N LYS A 68 -11.76 -9.45 -5.63
CA LYS A 68 -11.50 -9.97 -4.28
C LYS A 68 -10.57 -9.06 -3.51
N THR A 69 -10.74 -9.02 -2.20
CA THR A 69 -9.93 -8.22 -1.29
C THR A 69 -9.39 -9.11 -0.17
N SER A 70 -8.41 -8.65 0.59
CA SER A 70 -7.92 -9.42 1.75
C SER A 70 -8.95 -9.53 2.89
N LYS A 71 -10.10 -8.86 2.78
CA LYS A 71 -11.23 -9.00 3.71
C LYS A 71 -12.21 -10.11 3.32
N THR A 72 -12.25 -10.52 2.06
CA THR A 72 -13.33 -11.31 1.44
C THR A 72 -12.82 -12.40 0.53
#